data_AF-A0A6G1EZE7-F1
#
_entry.id   AF-A0A6G1EZE7-F1
#
_cell.length_a   1.000
_cell.length_b   1.000
_cell.length_c   1.000
_cell.angle_alpha   90.00
_cell.angle_beta   90.00
_cell.angle_gamma   90.00
#
_symmetry.space_group_name_H-M   'P 1'
#
loop_
_entity.id
_entity.type
_entity.pdbx_description
1 polymer ?
#
loop_
_entity_poly.entity_id
_entity_poly.type
_entity_poly.pdbx_seq_one_letter_code
_entity_poly.pdbx_strand_id
1 'polypeptide(L)'
;MRSTVSSMSPASIAVLGHLAVLSLLAHCFLLCSADVDFIYNGFQNAANLSLEDAASVLRGGALQLTNDSQKIMGHAFFDSPVQMERDNAVVSFSTAFVFEIVTVGTSGGHGLAFVVAASKVLPGATAEQYLGLLGKDNMDNLSNHVFTVEFDTVQANGLLNETNDNHVGVDLNSLISNVSEPAAYFPDDNGRSITVQLETAPPIQAWVDYDGSTKILNVTIAPASVPTRPRRPLISHAIDLLPIFKQEMRAALAETLEEWELDHPHRFPYRELYMATKGFKNSELLGAGGFGQVYRGVLRRSGDVVAVKRISSNARQGRGQDLLLVYEFMPNGSLDALLFGGCAGETPSPPATPLTWEQRVRILRGVASGLVYLHEEWEQVVVHRDVKASNVLLGGDMGARLGVFGLARPYEHGADQATTRVVGMLGYMAPELTVTGKATTATDVFA
;
A
#
# COMPACT_ATOMS: atom_id res chain seq x y z
N MET A 1 -49.15 51.73 18.67
CA MET A 1 -49.19 52.13 20.10
C MET A 1 -50.41 51.50 20.75
N ARG A 2 -50.18 50.75 21.84
CA ARG A 2 -51.11 50.35 22.91
C ARG A 2 -52.40 49.59 22.52
N SER A 3 -52.40 48.27 22.75
CA SER A 3 -53.14 47.61 23.85
C SER A 3 -53.48 46.18 23.46
N THR A 4 -53.03 45.22 24.27
CA THR A 4 -53.62 43.87 24.51
C THR A 4 -52.57 43.04 25.28
N VAL A 5 -52.10 43.58 26.39
CA VAL A 5 -51.49 42.77 27.45
C VAL A 5 -52.23 43.11 28.73
N SER A 6 -53.40 42.51 28.91
CA SER A 6 -54.12 42.54 30.18
C SER A 6 -55.30 41.57 30.15
N SER A 7 -55.04 40.31 30.54
CA SER A 7 -55.85 39.54 31.49
C SER A 7 -55.60 38.03 31.31
N MET A 8 -54.40 37.56 31.63
CA MET A 8 -54.24 36.14 31.96
C MET A 8 -54.54 35.99 33.46
N SER A 9 -55.43 35.07 33.81
CA SER A 9 -55.74 34.80 35.22
C SER A 9 -54.50 34.27 35.95
N PRO A 10 -54.35 34.49 37.27
CA PRO A 10 -53.20 33.98 38.03
C PRO A 10 -52.99 32.47 37.87
N ALA A 11 -54.09 31.70 37.71
CA ALA A 11 -54.05 30.27 37.43
C ALA A 11 -53.46 29.95 36.04
N SER A 12 -53.72 30.78 35.03
CA SER A 12 -53.18 30.59 33.67
C SER A 12 -51.67 30.89 33.62
N ILE A 13 -51.20 31.85 34.41
CA ILE A 13 -49.76 32.16 34.54
C ILE A 13 -49.03 31.04 35.29
N ALA A 14 -49.66 30.45 36.32
CA ALA A 14 -49.10 29.31 37.05
C ALA A 14 -49.00 28.04 36.17
N VAL A 15 -50.00 27.78 35.33
CA VAL A 15 -50.01 26.63 34.40
C VAL A 15 -48.96 26.79 33.28
N LEU A 16 -48.82 28.00 32.72
CA LEU A 16 -47.74 28.30 31.76
C LEU A 16 -46.35 28.23 32.40
N GLY A 17 -46.20 28.68 33.64
CA GLY A 17 -44.97 28.52 34.41
C GLY A 17 -44.63 27.05 34.69
N HIS A 18 -45.61 26.22 35.05
CA HIS A 18 -45.38 24.79 35.24
C HIS A 18 -45.10 24.02 33.94
N LEU A 19 -45.76 24.36 32.83
CA LEU A 19 -45.44 23.79 31.51
C LEU A 19 -44.06 24.23 31.00
N ALA A 20 -43.67 25.48 31.25
CA ALA A 20 -42.33 25.97 30.92
C ALA A 20 -41.25 25.30 31.78
N VAL A 21 -41.49 25.09 33.09
CA VAL A 21 -40.57 24.38 33.99
C VAL A 21 -40.53 22.88 33.70
N LEU A 22 -41.64 22.24 33.32
CA LEU A 22 -41.65 20.84 32.85
C LEU A 22 -40.99 20.69 31.48
N SER A 23 -41.11 21.68 30.59
CA SER A 23 -40.37 21.72 29.33
C SER A 23 -38.88 21.97 29.57
N LEU A 24 -38.50 22.86 30.49
CA LEU A 24 -37.11 23.12 30.85
C LEU A 24 -36.51 21.92 31.59
N LEU A 25 -37.26 21.25 32.46
CA LEU A 25 -36.84 20.01 33.12
C LEU A 25 -36.79 18.85 32.15
N ALA A 26 -37.72 18.73 31.19
CA ALA A 26 -37.62 17.75 30.11
C ALA A 26 -36.41 18.04 29.20
N HIS A 27 -36.10 19.31 28.91
CA HIS A 27 -34.88 19.69 28.20
C HIS A 27 -33.61 19.52 29.05
N CYS A 28 -33.67 19.69 30.38
CA CYS A 28 -32.57 19.41 31.30
C CYS A 28 -32.36 17.91 31.56
N PHE A 29 -33.41 17.09 31.47
CA PHE A 29 -33.34 15.63 31.49
C PHE A 29 -32.97 15.04 30.11
N LEU A 30 -33.16 15.79 29.02
CA LEU A 30 -32.66 15.46 27.67
C LEU A 30 -31.23 15.95 27.40
N LEU A 31 -30.60 16.68 28.33
CA LEU A 31 -29.19 17.11 28.25
C LEU A 31 -28.22 16.10 28.89
N CYS A 32 -28.72 14.94 29.31
CA CYS A 32 -27.86 13.77 29.43
C CYS A 32 -27.69 13.22 28.01
N SER A 33 -26.58 13.55 27.34
CA SER A 33 -26.20 12.85 26.11
C SER A 33 -26.17 11.37 26.43
N ALA A 34 -27.19 10.65 25.98
CA ALA A 34 -27.24 9.20 26.10
C ALA A 34 -25.95 8.64 25.51
N ASP A 35 -25.37 7.66 26.20
CA ASP A 35 -24.32 6.84 25.59
C ASP A 35 -24.86 6.32 24.26
N VAL A 36 -24.17 6.62 23.17
CA VAL A 36 -24.54 6.12 21.85
C VAL A 36 -24.10 4.67 21.78
N ASP A 37 -25.02 3.76 22.05
CA ASP A 37 -24.83 2.31 21.90
C ASP A 37 -25.68 1.82 20.71
N PHE A 38 -25.04 1.08 19.81
CA PHE A 38 -25.71 0.45 18.69
C PHE A 38 -25.04 -0.88 18.33
N ILE A 39 -25.85 -1.85 17.90
CA ILE A 39 -25.39 -3.18 17.51
C ILE A 39 -26.06 -3.56 16.20
N TYR A 40 -25.25 -3.95 15.22
CA TYR A 40 -25.72 -4.54 13.96
C TYR A 40 -25.48 -6.05 13.96
N ASN A 41 -26.54 -6.83 14.18
CA ASN A 41 -26.52 -8.29 14.02
C ASN A 41 -26.86 -8.65 12.55
N GLY A 42 -26.04 -8.13 11.63
CA GLY A 42 -26.30 -8.13 10.20
C GLY A 42 -26.92 -6.81 9.70
N PHE A 43 -26.87 -6.62 8.38
CA PHE A 43 -27.03 -5.31 7.73
C PHE A 43 -28.25 -5.17 6.81
N GLN A 44 -29.05 -6.22 6.57
CA GLN A 44 -30.18 -6.17 5.62
C GLN A 44 -31.19 -5.04 5.90
N ASN A 45 -31.35 -4.67 7.17
CA ASN A 45 -32.22 -3.58 7.60
C ASN A 45 -31.49 -2.69 8.61
N ALA A 46 -30.18 -2.49 8.44
CA ALA A 46 -29.40 -1.61 9.30
C ALA A 46 -29.95 -0.18 9.20
N ALA A 47 -30.71 0.22 10.22
CA ALA A 47 -31.13 1.61 10.37
C ALA A 47 -29.89 2.47 10.65
N ASN A 48 -29.91 3.73 10.20
CA ASN A 48 -28.85 4.69 10.49
C ASN A 48 -27.46 4.27 9.95
N LEU A 49 -27.45 3.56 8.81
CA LEU A 49 -26.25 3.21 8.07
C LEU A 49 -26.35 3.78 6.66
N SER A 50 -25.33 4.53 6.29
CA SER A 50 -25.16 5.09 4.94
C SER A 50 -24.01 4.38 4.25
N LEU A 51 -24.26 3.92 3.02
CA LEU A 51 -23.29 3.23 2.18
C LEU A 51 -22.90 4.17 1.06
N GLU A 52 -21.60 4.38 0.90
CA GLU A 52 -21.03 5.21 -0.15
C GLU A 52 -20.16 4.34 -1.08
N ASP A 53 -19.95 4.82 -2.30
CA ASP A 53 -19.11 4.20 -3.31
C ASP A 53 -19.55 2.75 -3.66
N ALA A 54 -18.65 1.76 -3.59
CA ALA A 54 -18.95 0.36 -3.92
C ALA A 54 -19.65 -0.41 -2.78
N ALA A 55 -19.81 0.20 -1.60
CA ALA A 55 -20.34 -0.48 -0.44
C ALA A 55 -21.79 -0.92 -0.64
N SER A 56 -22.09 -2.17 -0.30
CA SER A 56 -23.41 -2.77 -0.47
C SER A 56 -23.71 -3.80 0.61
N VAL A 57 -24.99 -4.12 0.80
CA VAL A 57 -25.40 -5.23 1.68
C VAL A 57 -25.68 -6.46 0.82
N LEU A 58 -24.96 -7.54 1.09
CA LEU A 58 -25.17 -8.82 0.42
C LEU A 58 -26.53 -9.42 0.80
N ARG A 59 -27.05 -10.32 -0.05
CA ARG A 59 -28.29 -11.07 0.25
C ARG A 59 -28.21 -11.85 1.56
N GLY A 60 -27.02 -12.24 2.02
CA GLY A 60 -26.81 -12.88 3.33
C GLY A 60 -26.89 -11.94 4.53
N GLY A 61 -27.00 -10.63 4.30
CA GLY A 61 -26.98 -9.60 5.35
C GLY A 61 -25.60 -9.19 5.83
N ALA A 62 -24.53 -9.64 5.18
CA ALA A 62 -23.18 -9.12 5.40
C ALA A 62 -23.00 -7.78 4.66
N LEU A 63 -22.26 -6.86 5.28
CA LEU A 63 -21.79 -5.64 4.64
C LEU A 63 -20.58 -5.98 3.79
N GLN A 64 -20.65 -5.66 2.50
CA GLN A 64 -19.53 -5.77 1.57
C GLN A 64 -19.08 -4.35 1.23
N LEU A 65 -17.85 -3.98 1.60
CA LEU A 65 -17.30 -2.66 1.28
C LEU A 65 -16.76 -2.64 -0.16
N THR A 66 -15.96 -3.65 -0.56
CA THR A 66 -15.52 -3.84 -1.94
C THR A 66 -15.84 -5.23 -2.50
N ASN A 67 -15.69 -5.39 -3.80
CA ASN A 67 -15.89 -6.64 -4.54
C ASN A 67 -14.66 -6.95 -5.42
N ASP A 68 -14.75 -7.94 -6.31
CA ASP A 68 -13.64 -8.39 -7.16
C ASP A 68 -13.32 -7.47 -8.35
N SER A 69 -14.02 -6.34 -8.48
CA SER A 69 -13.71 -5.31 -9.47
C SER A 69 -12.40 -4.61 -9.13
N GLN A 70 -11.62 -4.26 -10.13
CA GLN A 70 -10.43 -3.44 -9.93
C GLN A 70 -10.82 -1.98 -9.66
N LYS A 71 -10.04 -1.28 -8.81
CA LYS A 71 -10.13 0.18 -8.58
C LYS A 71 -11.46 0.64 -7.98
N ILE A 72 -11.83 0.08 -6.83
CA ILE A 72 -13.03 0.50 -6.10
C ILE A 72 -12.69 0.78 -4.64
N MET A 73 -13.45 1.71 -4.09
CA MET A 73 -13.46 2.05 -2.68
C MET A 73 -14.87 1.85 -2.15
N GLY A 74 -15.00 1.57 -0.86
CA GLY A 74 -16.29 1.38 -0.21
C GLY A 74 -16.27 1.91 1.20
N HIS A 75 -17.29 2.71 1.53
CA HIS A 75 -17.46 3.24 2.87
C HIS A 75 -18.84 2.95 3.44
N ALA A 76 -18.89 2.62 4.72
CA ALA A 76 -20.13 2.45 5.46
C ALA A 76 -20.10 3.29 6.73
N PHE A 77 -20.84 4.41 6.73
CA PHE A 77 -20.89 5.36 7.83
C PHE A 77 -22.14 5.18 8.69
N PHE A 78 -21.96 5.20 10.00
CA PHE A 78 -23.07 5.42 10.94
C PHE A 78 -23.62 6.85 10.76
N ASP A 79 -24.92 6.95 10.52
CA ASP A 79 -25.57 8.17 10.06
C ASP A 79 -25.72 9.24 11.14
N SER A 80 -25.76 8.86 12.41
CA SER A 80 -25.84 9.83 13.50
C SER A 80 -24.44 10.20 13.99
N PRO A 81 -24.16 11.49 14.22
CA PRO A 81 -22.92 11.89 14.88
C PRO A 81 -22.87 11.31 16.31
N VAL A 82 -21.67 10.94 16.73
CA VAL A 82 -21.35 10.48 18.08
C VAL A 82 -20.60 11.60 18.78
N GLN A 83 -21.02 11.92 20.01
CA GLN A 83 -20.30 12.88 20.83
C GLN A 83 -18.98 12.26 21.27
N MET A 84 -17.87 12.81 20.78
CA MET A 84 -16.52 12.28 20.97
C MET A 84 -15.65 13.15 21.89
N GLU A 85 -16.02 14.42 22.08
CA GLU A 85 -15.36 15.33 23.00
C GLU A 85 -16.40 16.07 23.85
N ARG A 86 -16.12 16.19 25.14
CA ARG A 86 -16.95 16.88 26.12
C ARG A 86 -16.06 17.58 27.13
N ASP A 87 -16.34 18.85 27.39
CA ASP A 87 -15.61 19.67 28.35
C ASP A 87 -14.09 19.68 28.13
N ASN A 88 -13.66 19.73 26.86
CA ASN A 88 -12.25 19.72 26.45
C ASN A 88 -11.50 18.42 26.84
N ALA A 89 -12.24 17.31 26.90
CA ALA A 89 -11.73 15.96 27.09
C ALA A 89 -12.40 14.99 26.11
N VAL A 90 -11.62 14.09 25.54
CA VAL A 90 -12.16 13.02 24.69
C VAL A 90 -12.89 12.01 25.56
N VAL A 91 -14.12 11.64 25.18
CA VAL A 91 -14.87 10.62 25.91
C VAL A 91 -14.32 9.22 25.61
N SER A 92 -14.43 8.30 26.57
CA SER A 92 -14.08 6.91 26.33
C SER A 92 -15.04 6.27 25.33
N PHE A 93 -14.52 5.40 24.46
CA PHE A 93 -15.35 4.64 23.53
C PHE A 93 -14.86 3.19 23.40
N SER A 94 -15.76 2.31 22.98
CA SER A 94 -15.47 0.92 22.68
C SER A 94 -16.24 0.52 21.42
N THR A 95 -15.58 -0.19 20.52
CA THR A 95 -16.24 -0.80 19.36
C THR A 95 -15.71 -2.21 19.15
N ALA A 96 -16.57 -3.09 18.63
CA ALA A 96 -16.21 -4.44 18.26
C ALA A 96 -16.93 -4.82 16.97
N PHE A 97 -16.21 -5.48 16.06
CA PHE A 97 -16.77 -5.92 14.78
C PHE A 97 -16.09 -7.21 14.31
N VAL A 98 -16.81 -7.95 13.46
CA VAL A 98 -16.31 -9.16 12.82
C VAL A 98 -16.17 -8.87 11.33
N PHE A 99 -15.02 -9.21 10.75
CA PHE A 99 -14.71 -8.98 9.35
C PHE A 99 -13.97 -10.17 8.73
N GLU A 100 -13.95 -10.21 7.41
CA GLU A 100 -13.23 -11.19 6.60
C GLU A 100 -12.63 -10.46 5.41
N ILE A 101 -11.34 -10.67 5.12
CA ILE A 101 -10.67 -10.13 3.93
C ILE A 101 -10.39 -11.31 3.00
N VAL A 102 -11.13 -11.36 1.89
CA VAL A 102 -11.04 -12.45 0.91
C VAL A 102 -10.39 -11.93 -0.37
N THR A 103 -9.17 -12.39 -0.65
CA THR A 103 -8.43 -11.98 -1.84
C THR A 103 -8.61 -12.99 -2.97
N VAL A 104 -8.91 -12.51 -4.17
CA VAL A 104 -9.04 -13.34 -5.39
C VAL A 104 -7.79 -13.14 -6.25
N GLY A 105 -6.68 -13.84 -5.95
CA GLY A 105 -5.44 -13.74 -6.76
C GLY A 105 -4.13 -13.91 -6.00
N THR A 106 -3.06 -13.24 -6.48
CA THR A 106 -1.74 -13.08 -5.81
C THR A 106 -1.48 -11.68 -5.27
N SER A 107 -2.23 -10.69 -5.72
CA SER A 107 -2.22 -9.34 -5.18
C SER A 107 -3.24 -9.28 -4.05
N GLY A 108 -2.78 -8.85 -2.88
CA GLY A 108 -3.62 -8.69 -1.70
C GLY A 108 -4.76 -7.70 -1.92
N GLY A 109 -5.79 -7.78 -1.07
CA GLY A 109 -6.64 -6.62 -0.80
C GLY A 109 -5.81 -5.62 0.01
N HIS A 110 -6.15 -4.34 0.03
CA HIS A 110 -5.30 -3.31 0.65
C HIS A 110 -5.56 -3.14 2.15
N GLY A 111 -6.53 -3.89 2.68
CA GLY A 111 -6.87 -3.88 4.08
C GLY A 111 -8.23 -3.26 4.36
N LEU A 112 -8.60 -3.31 5.63
CA LEU A 112 -9.83 -2.74 6.17
C LEU A 112 -9.44 -1.62 7.13
N ALA A 113 -10.24 -0.56 7.24
CA ALA A 113 -10.08 0.41 8.31
C ALA A 113 -11.38 0.64 9.09
N PHE A 114 -11.24 0.73 10.40
CA PHE A 114 -12.21 1.41 11.26
C PHE A 114 -11.87 2.89 11.31
N VAL A 115 -12.85 3.76 11.03
CA VAL A 115 -12.63 5.20 10.84
C VAL A 115 -13.51 6.01 11.79
N VAL A 116 -12.93 7.04 12.42
CA VAL A 116 -13.67 8.09 13.11
C VAL A 116 -13.31 9.43 12.47
N ALA A 117 -14.29 10.09 11.84
CA ALA A 117 -14.06 11.30 11.05
C ALA A 117 -15.08 12.41 11.36
N ALA A 118 -14.68 13.67 11.21
CA ALA A 118 -15.59 14.82 11.38
C ALA A 118 -16.64 14.97 10.26
N SER A 119 -16.43 14.33 9.11
CA SER A 119 -17.28 14.43 7.92
C SER A 119 -17.32 13.08 7.20
N LYS A 120 -18.44 12.79 6.51
CA LYS A 120 -18.52 11.66 5.57
C LYS A 120 -17.80 11.94 4.26
N VAL A 121 -17.72 13.22 3.89
CA VAL A 121 -16.94 13.68 2.74
C VAL A 121 -15.52 13.91 3.23
N LEU A 122 -14.60 13.06 2.79
CA LEU A 122 -13.18 13.14 3.09
C LEU A 122 -12.49 13.90 1.95
N PRO A 123 -12.18 15.21 2.11
CA PRO A 123 -11.77 16.05 0.98
C PRO A 123 -10.37 15.65 0.50
N GLY A 124 -10.27 15.12 -0.73
CA GLY A 124 -9.02 14.63 -1.30
C GLY A 124 -8.85 13.10 -1.24
N ALA A 125 -9.80 12.39 -0.64
CA ALA A 125 -9.90 10.94 -0.76
C ALA A 125 -10.01 10.52 -2.24
N THR A 126 -9.19 9.57 -2.65
CA THR A 126 -9.25 8.98 -4.00
C THR A 126 -9.24 7.47 -3.88
N ALA A 127 -9.97 6.75 -4.75
CA ALA A 127 -9.95 5.29 -4.79
C ALA A 127 -8.55 4.72 -5.03
N GLU A 128 -7.66 5.56 -5.56
CA GLU A 128 -6.30 5.23 -5.92
C GLU A 128 -5.33 5.30 -4.73
N GLN A 129 -5.67 5.93 -3.60
CA GLN A 129 -4.70 6.24 -2.53
C GLN A 129 -5.32 6.34 -1.11
N TYR A 130 -4.56 5.97 -0.07
CA TYR A 130 -4.83 6.26 1.35
C TYR A 130 -6.06 5.58 1.98
N LEU A 131 -6.35 4.32 1.65
CA LEU A 131 -7.58 3.62 2.09
C LEU A 131 -8.86 4.39 1.71
N GLY A 132 -8.77 5.30 0.74
CA GLY A 132 -9.88 6.14 0.31
C GLY A 132 -10.23 7.21 1.35
N LEU A 133 -9.32 7.49 2.29
CA LEU A 133 -9.57 8.38 3.42
C LEU A 133 -8.87 9.74 3.28
N LEU A 134 -7.71 9.78 2.64
CA LEU A 134 -6.89 10.99 2.49
C LEU A 134 -6.34 11.10 1.06
N GLY A 135 -5.66 12.20 0.76
CA GLY A 135 -4.99 12.45 -0.51
C GLY A 135 -3.56 12.92 -0.28
N LYS A 136 -2.69 12.79 -1.28
CA LYS A 136 -1.25 13.10 -1.12
C LYS A 136 -0.98 14.53 -0.64
N ASP A 137 -1.84 15.47 -1.03
CA ASP A 137 -1.72 16.88 -0.71
C ASP A 137 -2.33 17.27 0.65
N ASN A 138 -2.97 16.34 1.35
CA ASN A 138 -3.65 16.61 2.63
C ASN A 138 -3.15 15.77 3.81
N MET A 139 -2.11 14.94 3.64
CA MET A 139 -1.51 14.18 4.74
C MET A 139 -1.03 15.08 5.87
N ASP A 140 -1.14 14.60 7.10
CA ASP A 140 -0.76 15.28 8.34
C ASP A 140 -1.50 16.61 8.58
N ASN A 141 -2.53 16.92 7.78
CA ASN A 141 -3.32 18.12 7.96
C ASN A 141 -4.27 17.94 9.15
N LEU A 142 -4.01 18.69 10.23
CA LEU A 142 -4.84 18.71 11.44
C LEU A 142 -6.31 19.08 11.18
N SER A 143 -6.62 19.69 10.03
CA SER A 143 -7.99 20.02 9.63
C SER A 143 -8.79 18.81 9.13
N ASN A 144 -8.15 17.65 8.93
CA ASN A 144 -8.81 16.43 8.47
C ASN A 144 -9.70 15.84 9.56
N HIS A 145 -9.22 15.84 10.81
CA HIS A 145 -9.90 15.24 11.96
C HIS A 145 -10.34 13.79 11.70
N VAL A 146 -9.36 12.97 11.33
CA VAL A 146 -9.52 11.55 10.99
C VAL A 146 -8.65 10.71 11.92
N PHE A 147 -9.25 9.69 12.51
CA PHE A 147 -8.60 8.62 13.27
C PHE A 147 -8.94 7.29 12.63
N THR A 148 -7.94 6.43 12.49
CA THR A 148 -8.07 5.12 11.85
C THR A 148 -7.42 4.03 12.67
N VAL A 149 -8.03 2.85 12.61
CA VAL A 149 -7.37 1.58 12.94
C VAL A 149 -7.41 0.73 11.69
N GLU A 150 -6.25 0.53 11.09
CA GLU A 150 -6.07 -0.19 9.84
C GLU A 150 -5.70 -1.66 10.08
N PHE A 151 -6.18 -2.53 9.21
CA PHE A 151 -5.88 -3.96 9.14
C PHE A 151 -5.26 -4.21 7.77
N ASP A 152 -3.97 -3.91 7.67
CA ASP A 152 -3.26 -3.86 6.40
C ASP A 152 -2.69 -5.22 6.02
N THR A 153 -2.85 -5.54 4.74
CA THR A 153 -2.49 -6.79 4.08
C THR A 153 -1.45 -6.58 2.98
N VAL A 154 -0.97 -5.35 2.77
CA VAL A 154 0.05 -5.02 1.76
C VAL A 154 1.22 -4.25 2.38
N GLN A 155 2.38 -4.30 1.73
CA GLN A 155 3.60 -3.64 2.18
C GLN A 155 3.80 -2.32 1.44
N ALA A 156 3.62 -1.18 2.12
CA ALA A 156 4.11 0.12 1.64
C ALA A 156 5.66 0.11 1.61
N ASN A 157 6.26 -0.33 0.51
CA ASN A 157 7.71 -0.45 0.42
C ASN A 157 8.39 0.92 0.29
N GLY A 158 8.97 1.42 1.40
CA GLY A 158 10.11 2.34 1.39
C GLY A 158 9.81 3.84 1.34
N LEU A 159 8.54 4.26 1.29
CA LEU A 159 8.15 5.65 1.54
C LEU A 159 7.80 5.90 3.01
N LEU A 160 7.30 4.86 3.70
CA LEU A 160 6.93 4.87 5.11
C LEU A 160 7.62 3.65 5.75
N ASN A 161 8.22 3.81 6.92
CA ASN A 161 9.13 2.84 7.54
C ASN A 161 8.40 1.60 8.15
N GLU A 162 7.49 0.99 7.40
CA GLU A 162 6.64 -0.13 7.84
C GLU A 162 7.25 -1.46 7.42
N THR A 163 7.51 -2.31 8.42
CA THR A 163 8.41 -3.45 8.29
C THR A 163 7.69 -4.79 8.05
N ASN A 164 6.36 -4.81 7.94
CA ASN A 164 5.58 -6.06 7.88
C ASN A 164 4.28 -5.97 7.05
N ASP A 165 4.03 -6.99 6.22
CA ASP A 165 2.98 -7.15 5.19
C ASP A 165 1.65 -7.73 5.70
N ASN A 166 1.48 -7.78 7.03
CA ASN A 166 0.29 -8.28 7.73
C ASN A 166 0.28 -7.67 9.13
N HIS A 167 -0.30 -6.48 9.26
CA HIS A 167 -0.17 -5.68 10.46
C HIS A 167 -1.48 -4.97 10.83
N VAL A 168 -1.55 -4.53 12.08
CA VAL A 168 -2.61 -3.64 12.56
C VAL A 168 -1.96 -2.32 12.90
N GLY A 169 -2.50 -1.24 12.36
CA GLY A 169 -1.99 0.12 12.49
C GLY A 169 -2.99 1.06 13.17
N VAL A 170 -2.49 2.19 13.66
CA VAL A 170 -3.29 3.26 14.24
C VAL A 170 -2.77 4.58 13.70
N ASP A 171 -3.63 5.33 13.00
CA ASP A 171 -3.21 6.53 12.29
C ASP A 171 -4.05 7.74 12.69
N LEU A 172 -3.37 8.88 12.76
CA LEU A 172 -3.96 10.17 13.08
C LEU A 172 -3.69 11.15 11.93
N ASN A 173 -4.71 11.45 11.13
CA ASN A 173 -4.60 12.33 9.95
C ASN A 173 -3.48 11.95 8.95
N SER A 174 -2.96 10.71 8.99
CA SER A 174 -1.80 10.24 8.22
C SER A 174 -2.01 8.80 7.78
N LEU A 175 -1.15 8.30 6.90
CA LEU A 175 -0.96 6.84 6.69
C LEU A 175 0.24 6.30 7.42
N ILE A 176 1.12 7.16 7.95
CA ILE A 176 2.20 6.66 8.77
C ILE A 176 1.58 6.32 10.11
N SER A 177 1.47 5.02 10.37
CA SER A 177 1.00 4.49 11.63
C SER A 177 1.75 5.14 12.81
N ASN A 178 1.00 5.79 13.70
CA ASN A 178 1.52 6.28 14.99
C ASN A 178 2.04 5.10 15.83
N VAL A 179 1.37 3.96 15.72
CA VAL A 179 1.80 2.69 16.29
C VAL A 179 1.26 1.55 15.41
N SER A 180 2.11 0.57 15.12
CA SER A 180 1.71 -0.63 14.41
C SER A 180 2.35 -1.88 15.00
N GLU A 181 1.65 -3.00 14.91
CA GLU A 181 2.12 -4.31 15.36
C GLU A 181 1.77 -5.38 14.31
N PRO A 182 2.64 -6.38 14.08
CA PRO A 182 2.30 -7.57 13.30
C PRO A 182 0.99 -8.19 13.76
N ALA A 183 0.08 -8.50 12.83
CA ALA A 183 -1.23 -9.00 13.18
C ALA A 183 -1.11 -10.35 13.92
N ALA A 184 -1.46 -10.33 15.20
CA ALA A 184 -1.35 -11.46 16.10
C ALA A 184 -2.32 -11.31 17.28
N TYR A 185 -2.54 -12.41 18.01
CA TYR A 185 -3.30 -12.39 19.25
C TYR A 185 -2.61 -13.18 20.35
N PHE A 186 -2.93 -12.86 21.60
CA PHE A 186 -2.38 -13.52 22.78
C PHE A 186 -3.44 -14.44 23.39
N PRO A 187 -3.36 -15.77 23.21
CA PRO A 187 -4.36 -16.71 23.73
C PRO A 187 -4.34 -16.81 25.26
N ASP A 188 -3.20 -16.49 25.88
CA ASP A 188 -2.97 -16.56 27.31
C ASP A 188 -2.00 -15.46 27.77
N ASP A 189 -1.83 -15.35 29.09
CA ASP A 189 -0.97 -14.36 29.73
C ASP A 189 0.53 -14.76 29.67
N ASN A 190 0.89 -15.87 29.02
CA ASN A 190 2.27 -16.36 28.93
C ASN A 190 3.12 -15.56 27.92
N GLY A 191 2.51 -14.58 27.22
CA GLY A 191 3.20 -13.64 26.35
C GLY A 191 3.57 -14.18 24.97
N ARG A 192 3.18 -15.42 24.65
CA ARG A 192 3.36 -15.98 23.31
C ARG A 192 2.21 -15.55 22.41
N SER A 193 2.51 -14.76 21.39
CA SER A 193 1.52 -14.40 20.37
C SER A 193 1.33 -15.53 19.35
N ILE A 194 0.14 -15.59 18.75
CA ILE A 194 -0.20 -16.41 17.59
C ILE A 194 -0.50 -15.46 16.45
N THR A 195 0.25 -15.58 15.35
CA THR A 195 0.02 -14.79 14.13
C THR A 195 -1.40 -14.98 13.62
N VAL A 196 -2.08 -13.87 13.34
CA VAL A 196 -3.34 -13.81 12.61
C VAL A 196 -3.00 -13.40 11.20
N GLN A 197 -3.34 -14.23 10.22
CA GLN A 197 -3.20 -13.85 8.82
C GLN A 197 -4.49 -13.16 8.39
N LEU A 198 -4.41 -11.85 8.12
CA LEU A 198 -5.55 -11.03 7.78
C LEU A 198 -6.19 -11.48 6.46
N GLU A 199 -5.38 -11.85 5.46
CA GLU A 199 -5.81 -12.46 4.19
C GLU A 199 -6.19 -13.95 4.33
N THR A 200 -7.04 -14.30 5.29
CA THR A 200 -7.55 -15.66 5.41
C THR A 200 -9.07 -15.72 5.44
N ALA A 201 -9.60 -16.83 4.95
CA ALA A 201 -11.04 -17.13 4.88
C ALA A 201 -11.79 -17.32 6.23
N PRO A 202 -11.18 -17.53 7.42
CA PRO A 202 -11.95 -17.52 8.66
C PRO A 202 -12.19 -16.08 9.15
N PRO A 203 -13.41 -15.74 9.62
CA PRO A 203 -13.71 -14.42 10.17
C PRO A 203 -12.82 -14.05 11.35
N ILE A 204 -12.45 -12.78 11.43
CA ILE A 204 -11.63 -12.17 12.48
C ILE A 204 -12.52 -11.21 13.27
N GLN A 205 -12.39 -11.22 14.59
CA GLN A 205 -13.04 -10.25 15.46
C GLN A 205 -12.01 -9.23 15.96
N ALA A 206 -12.34 -7.95 15.83
CA ALA A 206 -11.55 -6.83 16.34
C ALA A 206 -12.29 -6.11 17.47
N TRP A 207 -11.52 -5.55 18.40
CA TRP A 207 -11.96 -4.65 19.45
C TRP A 207 -11.06 -3.42 19.49
N VAL A 208 -11.65 -2.24 19.54
CA VAL A 208 -10.95 -0.96 19.70
C VAL A 208 -11.55 -0.25 20.90
N ASP A 209 -10.75 -0.07 21.95
CA ASP A 209 -11.17 0.62 23.16
C ASP A 209 -10.25 1.79 23.45
N TYR A 210 -10.83 2.96 23.69
CA TYR A 210 -10.11 4.13 24.14
C TYR A 210 -10.64 4.56 25.50
N ASP A 211 -9.73 4.69 26.47
CA ASP A 211 -10.02 5.26 27.77
C ASP A 211 -9.62 6.74 27.78
N GLY A 212 -10.61 7.63 27.72
CA GLY A 212 -10.40 9.07 27.71
C GLY A 212 -9.78 9.63 29.00
N SER A 213 -9.87 8.90 30.12
CA SER A 213 -9.30 9.31 31.39
C SER A 213 -7.81 9.02 31.49
N THR A 214 -7.37 7.87 30.97
CA THR A 214 -5.96 7.44 30.99
C THR A 214 -5.25 7.72 29.66
N LYS A 215 -5.99 8.07 28.61
CA LYS A 215 -5.52 8.29 27.23
C LYS A 215 -4.85 7.04 26.64
N ILE A 216 -5.37 5.86 27.00
CA ILE A 216 -4.87 4.57 26.51
C ILE A 216 -5.81 4.05 25.43
N LEU A 217 -5.26 3.80 24.26
CA LEU A 217 -5.91 3.07 23.17
C LEU A 217 -5.47 1.61 23.19
N ASN A 218 -6.43 0.70 23.22
CA ASN A 218 -6.23 -0.73 23.11
C ASN A 218 -6.85 -1.26 21.83
N VAL A 219 -6.06 -1.95 21.02
CA VAL A 219 -6.55 -2.70 19.84
C VAL A 219 -6.30 -4.17 20.08
N THR A 220 -7.35 -4.98 19.95
CA THR A 220 -7.28 -6.44 20.10
C THR A 220 -7.87 -7.09 18.87
N ILE A 221 -7.23 -8.14 18.36
CA ILE A 221 -7.80 -9.01 17.30
C ILE A 221 -7.72 -10.47 17.73
N ALA A 222 -8.60 -11.30 17.19
CA ALA A 222 -8.51 -12.76 17.26
C ALA A 222 -9.39 -13.41 16.18
N PRO A 223 -9.10 -14.65 15.74
CA PRO A 223 -10.06 -15.41 14.95
C PRO A 223 -11.41 -15.51 15.68
N ALA A 224 -12.52 -15.32 14.99
CA ALA A 224 -13.87 -15.37 15.59
C ALA A 224 -14.22 -16.76 16.18
N SER A 225 -13.46 -17.80 15.83
CA SER A 225 -13.54 -19.12 16.47
C SER A 225 -12.99 -19.15 17.89
N VAL A 226 -12.24 -18.13 18.32
CA VAL A 226 -11.75 -18.00 19.70
C VAL A 226 -12.93 -17.58 20.58
N PRO A 227 -13.29 -18.35 21.63
CA PRO A 227 -14.56 -18.18 22.34
C PRO A 227 -14.64 -16.93 23.23
N THR A 228 -13.48 -16.35 23.58
CA THR A 228 -13.41 -15.19 24.47
C THR A 228 -12.39 -14.20 23.95
N ARG A 229 -12.71 -12.91 24.06
CA ARG A 229 -11.78 -11.81 23.79
C ARG A 229 -10.44 -12.04 24.52
N PRO A 230 -9.28 -11.97 23.82
CA PRO A 230 -7.97 -11.97 24.46
C PRO A 230 -7.85 -10.89 25.54
N ARG A 231 -7.31 -11.27 26.71
CA ARG A 231 -7.11 -10.32 27.82
C ARG A 231 -6.03 -9.30 27.52
N ARG A 232 -4.97 -9.74 26.85
CA ARG A 232 -3.87 -8.88 26.43
C ARG A 232 -4.17 -8.33 25.04
N PRO A 233 -4.23 -7.00 24.88
CA PRO A 233 -4.42 -6.38 23.58
C PRO A 233 -3.17 -6.57 22.71
N LEU A 234 -3.35 -6.49 21.39
CA LEU A 234 -2.24 -6.47 20.43
C LEU A 234 -1.47 -5.16 20.56
N ILE A 235 -2.19 -4.04 20.52
CA ILE A 235 -1.66 -2.68 20.72
C ILE A 235 -2.24 -2.13 22.02
N SER A 236 -1.37 -1.57 22.88
CA SER A 236 -1.74 -0.77 24.05
C SER A 236 -0.87 0.47 24.03
N HIS A 237 -1.40 1.58 23.55
CA HIS A 237 -0.63 2.79 23.25
C HIS A 237 -1.21 4.02 23.94
N ALA A 238 -0.34 4.82 24.57
CA ALA A 238 -0.74 6.09 25.16
C ALA A 238 -0.82 7.15 24.06
N ILE A 239 -2.02 7.65 23.78
CA ILE A 239 -2.28 8.55 22.67
C ILE A 239 -3.32 9.60 23.07
N ASP A 240 -2.99 10.87 22.86
CA ASP A 240 -3.92 11.97 23.13
C ASP A 240 -4.75 12.27 21.88
N LEU A 241 -6.02 11.86 21.88
CA LEU A 241 -6.91 12.07 20.74
C LEU A 241 -7.54 13.47 20.72
N LEU A 242 -7.34 14.30 21.76
CA LEU A 242 -7.93 15.64 21.86
C LEU A 242 -7.57 16.57 20.67
N PRO A 243 -6.35 16.56 20.11
CA PRO A 243 -6.01 17.38 18.94
C PRO A 243 -6.74 16.95 17.66
N ILE A 244 -7.27 15.73 17.62
CA ILE A 244 -7.85 15.10 16.44
C ILE A 244 -9.38 15.17 16.51
N PHE A 245 -9.96 14.86 17.67
CA PHE A 245 -11.39 14.68 17.85
C PHE A 245 -12.11 16.02 18.01
N LYS A 246 -13.24 16.16 17.34
CA LYS A 246 -14.22 17.24 17.58
C LYS A 246 -15.32 16.77 18.52
N GLN A 247 -16.08 17.73 19.04
CA GLN A 247 -17.26 17.48 19.88
C GLN A 247 -18.17 16.39 19.29
N GLU A 248 -18.43 16.43 17.98
CA GLU A 248 -19.20 15.43 17.24
C GLU A 248 -18.38 14.87 16.07
N MET A 249 -18.33 13.54 15.96
CA MET A 249 -17.65 12.82 14.87
C MET A 249 -18.55 11.67 14.37
N ARG A 250 -18.16 10.98 13.30
CA ARG A 250 -18.89 9.85 12.72
C ARG A 250 -17.99 8.62 12.66
N ALA A 251 -18.54 7.46 13.01
CA ALA A 251 -17.86 6.18 12.88
C ALA A 251 -18.16 5.53 11.52
N ALA A 252 -17.16 4.87 10.93
CA ALA A 252 -17.28 4.18 9.66
C ALA A 252 -16.42 2.91 9.60
N LEU A 253 -16.73 2.07 8.61
CA LEU A 253 -15.81 1.08 8.06
C LEU A 253 -15.47 1.46 6.62
N ALA A 254 -14.21 1.31 6.23
CA ALA A 254 -13.67 1.70 4.93
C ALA A 254 -12.74 0.62 4.33
N GLU A 255 -12.72 0.51 3.01
CA GLU A 255 -11.85 -0.41 2.25
C GLU A 255 -11.53 0.18 0.85
N THR A 256 -10.32 -0.07 0.31
CA THR A 256 -9.91 0.31 -1.05
C THR A 256 -9.20 -0.79 -1.84
N LEU A 257 -9.17 -0.59 -3.17
CA LEU A 257 -8.33 -1.27 -4.15
C LEU A 257 -7.47 -0.25 -4.94
N GLU A 258 -6.16 -0.17 -4.68
CA GLU A 258 -5.26 0.92 -5.12
C GLU A 258 -4.40 0.59 -6.37
N GLU A 259 -3.96 1.62 -7.12
CA GLU A 259 -3.28 1.49 -8.44
C GLU A 259 -1.74 1.65 -8.39
N TRP A 260 -1.17 2.33 -7.39
CA TRP A 260 0.25 2.72 -7.34
C TRP A 260 1.25 1.59 -7.02
N GLU A 261 0.77 0.37 -6.79
CA GLU A 261 1.60 -0.80 -6.49
C GLU A 261 1.98 -1.63 -7.72
N LEU A 262 1.51 -1.24 -8.91
CA LEU A 262 1.97 -1.80 -10.19
C LEU A 262 3.39 -1.32 -10.58
N ASP A 263 3.85 -0.19 -10.05
CA ASP A 263 5.12 0.44 -10.45
C ASP A 263 6.28 0.19 -9.46
N HIS A 264 6.12 -0.71 -8.47
CA HIS A 264 7.17 -1.08 -7.51
C HIS A 264 7.62 -2.54 -7.68
N PRO A 265 8.88 -2.88 -7.33
CA PRO A 265 9.40 -4.23 -7.50
C PRO A 265 8.64 -5.24 -6.63
N HIS A 266 7.79 -6.06 -7.26
CA HIS A 266 7.04 -7.12 -6.61
C HIS A 266 7.97 -8.10 -5.88
N ARG A 267 7.72 -8.32 -4.59
CA ARG A 267 8.38 -9.36 -3.80
C ARG A 267 7.65 -10.68 -3.98
N PHE A 268 8.40 -11.70 -4.42
CA PHE A 268 7.88 -13.05 -4.58
C PHE A 268 8.44 -13.97 -3.49
N PRO A 269 7.62 -14.79 -2.81
CA PRO A 269 8.13 -15.83 -1.94
C PRO A 269 9.09 -16.75 -2.70
N TYR A 270 10.22 -17.12 -2.09
CA TYR A 270 11.20 -18.02 -2.73
C TYR A 270 10.55 -19.30 -3.27
N ARG A 271 9.59 -19.87 -2.51
CA ARG A 271 8.86 -21.07 -2.91
C ARG A 271 8.10 -20.88 -4.23
N GLU A 272 7.55 -19.69 -4.47
CA GLU A 272 6.86 -19.37 -5.71
C GLU A 272 7.85 -19.31 -6.88
N LEU A 273 8.96 -18.56 -6.74
CA LEU A 273 9.98 -18.48 -7.78
C LEU A 273 10.65 -19.83 -8.04
N TYR A 274 10.84 -20.65 -7.00
CA TYR A 274 11.31 -22.01 -7.13
C TYR A 274 10.33 -22.84 -7.95
N MET A 275 9.02 -22.76 -7.71
CA MET A 275 8.04 -23.48 -8.51
C MET A 275 7.93 -22.92 -9.94
N ALA A 276 7.94 -21.60 -10.10
CA ALA A 276 7.84 -20.91 -11.38
C ALA A 276 8.98 -21.27 -12.32
N THR A 277 10.19 -21.42 -11.79
CA THR A 277 11.40 -21.84 -12.51
C THR A 277 11.60 -23.36 -12.52
N LYS A 278 10.60 -24.13 -12.08
CA LYS A 278 10.63 -25.61 -11.94
C LYS A 278 11.81 -26.13 -11.12
N GLY A 279 12.26 -25.35 -10.14
CA GLY A 279 13.37 -25.62 -9.24
C GLY A 279 14.70 -25.11 -9.76
N PHE A 280 14.71 -24.01 -10.52
CA PHE A 280 15.90 -23.46 -11.19
C PHE A 280 16.60 -24.51 -12.08
N LYS A 281 15.81 -25.25 -12.87
CA LYS A 281 16.34 -26.28 -13.77
C LYS A 281 17.09 -25.65 -14.94
N ASN A 282 18.15 -26.31 -15.41
CA ASN A 282 18.91 -25.89 -16.60
C ASN A 282 18.03 -25.76 -17.86
N SER A 283 16.91 -26.49 -17.95
CA SER A 283 15.96 -26.36 -19.05
C SER A 283 15.26 -25.00 -19.12
N GLU A 284 15.23 -24.27 -18.00
CA GLU A 284 14.68 -22.92 -17.94
C GLU A 284 15.78 -21.85 -17.94
N LEU A 285 17.07 -22.22 -18.06
CA LEU A 285 18.16 -21.24 -18.05
C LEU A 285 18.14 -20.41 -19.34
N LEU A 286 17.96 -19.10 -19.19
CA LEU A 286 17.98 -18.12 -20.29
C LEU A 286 19.39 -17.61 -20.58
N GLY A 287 20.24 -17.52 -19.55
CA GLY A 287 21.62 -17.07 -19.69
C GLY A 287 22.39 -17.09 -18.37
N ALA A 288 23.72 -17.11 -18.45
CA ALA A 288 24.61 -17.09 -17.31
C ALA A 288 25.81 -16.16 -17.58
N GLY A 289 26.23 -15.40 -16.58
CA GLY A 289 27.38 -14.49 -16.68
C GLY A 289 27.92 -14.06 -15.32
N GLY A 290 28.82 -13.07 -15.31
CA GLY A 290 29.49 -12.60 -14.08
C GLY A 290 28.55 -12.03 -13.00
N PHE A 291 27.30 -11.74 -13.35
CA PHE A 291 26.26 -11.22 -12.45
C PHE A 291 25.21 -12.26 -12.04
N GLY A 292 25.49 -13.56 -12.27
CA GLY A 292 24.62 -14.66 -11.89
C GLY A 292 23.95 -15.36 -13.07
N GLN A 293 22.87 -16.09 -12.79
CA GLN A 293 22.11 -16.91 -13.74
C GLN A 293 20.70 -16.38 -13.87
N VAL A 294 20.13 -16.38 -15.09
CA VAL A 294 18.76 -15.92 -15.35
C VAL A 294 17.94 -17.10 -15.83
N TYR A 295 16.79 -17.32 -15.22
CA TYR A 295 15.88 -18.43 -15.51
C TYR A 295 14.53 -17.91 -16.00
N ARG A 296 13.91 -18.63 -16.92
CA ARG A 296 12.52 -18.45 -17.29
C ARG A 296 11.64 -18.95 -16.16
N GLY A 297 10.67 -18.14 -15.76
CA GLY A 297 9.64 -18.49 -14.79
C GLY A 297 8.26 -18.37 -15.41
N VAL A 298 7.32 -19.20 -14.95
CA VAL A 298 5.89 -18.97 -15.17
C VAL A 298 5.24 -18.85 -13.79
N LEU A 299 4.77 -17.65 -13.45
CA LEU A 299 4.11 -17.40 -12.18
C LEU A 299 2.81 -18.20 -12.15
N ARG A 300 2.64 -19.07 -11.13
CA ARG A 300 1.57 -20.08 -11.14
C ARG A 300 0.16 -19.47 -11.09
N ARG A 301 0.02 -18.28 -10.51
CA ARG A 301 -1.29 -17.67 -10.26
C ARG A 301 -1.73 -16.73 -11.39
N SER A 302 -0.85 -15.87 -11.91
CA SER A 302 -1.17 -15.00 -13.04
C SER A 302 -0.98 -15.67 -14.40
N GLY A 303 -0.10 -16.67 -14.49
CA GLY A 303 0.33 -17.26 -15.76
C GLY A 303 1.39 -16.44 -16.49
N ASP A 304 1.85 -15.33 -15.89
CA ASP A 304 2.84 -14.45 -16.52
C ASP A 304 4.18 -15.15 -16.67
N VAL A 305 4.80 -14.89 -17.82
CA VAL A 305 6.16 -15.33 -18.10
C VAL A 305 7.12 -14.27 -17.61
N VAL A 306 8.05 -14.65 -16.74
CA VAL A 306 9.02 -13.76 -16.11
C VAL A 306 10.46 -14.25 -16.29
N ALA A 307 11.42 -13.34 -16.14
CA ALA A 307 12.84 -13.65 -16.05
C ALA A 307 13.32 -13.50 -14.60
N VAL A 308 13.73 -14.61 -13.99
CA VAL A 308 14.21 -14.67 -12.60
C VAL A 308 15.73 -14.74 -12.58
N LYS A 309 16.38 -13.65 -12.19
CA LYS A 309 17.83 -13.56 -12.03
C LYS A 309 18.25 -13.96 -10.63
N ARG A 310 19.05 -15.03 -10.53
CA ARG A 310 19.68 -15.51 -9.31
C ARG A 310 21.11 -14.99 -9.21
N ILE A 311 21.34 -14.15 -8.22
CA ILE A 311 22.66 -13.56 -7.92
C ILE A 311 23.32 -14.44 -6.85
N SER A 312 24.35 -15.17 -7.25
CA SER A 312 25.16 -15.97 -6.32
C SER A 312 26.12 -15.07 -5.55
N SER A 313 25.97 -14.96 -4.23
CA SER A 313 26.92 -14.24 -3.40
C SER A 313 28.24 -15.01 -3.28
N ASN A 314 29.34 -14.48 -3.83
CA ASN A 314 30.69 -14.94 -3.49
C ASN A 314 31.11 -14.35 -2.12
N ALA A 315 30.39 -14.67 -1.06
CA ALA A 315 30.73 -14.23 0.30
C ALA A 315 31.23 -15.42 1.12
N ARG A 316 32.54 -15.46 1.33
CA ARG A 316 33.18 -16.21 2.42
C ARG A 316 32.80 -15.56 3.76
N GLN A 317 31.56 -15.66 4.19
CA GLN A 317 31.12 -15.42 5.57
C GLN A 317 29.65 -15.86 5.72
N GLY A 318 29.33 -16.43 6.87
CA GLY A 318 28.22 -17.36 7.08
C GLY A 318 26.82 -16.86 6.73
N ARG A 319 25.98 -17.81 6.30
CA ARG A 319 24.56 -17.72 5.91
C ARG A 319 24.28 -16.98 4.59
N GLY A 320 24.64 -17.62 3.47
CA GLY A 320 24.31 -17.15 2.12
C GLY A 320 22.81 -17.20 1.85
N GLN A 321 22.19 -16.04 1.73
CA GLN A 321 20.86 -15.87 1.14
C GLN A 321 21.08 -15.54 -0.35
N ASP A 322 20.54 -16.37 -1.24
CA ASP A 322 20.52 -16.05 -2.67
C ASP A 322 19.62 -14.85 -2.91
N LEU A 323 20.14 -13.81 -3.57
CA LEU A 323 19.32 -12.68 -4.00
C LEU A 323 18.68 -13.03 -5.35
N LEU A 324 17.35 -12.95 -5.42
CA LEU A 324 16.56 -13.18 -6.62
C LEU A 324 15.94 -11.86 -7.09
N LEU A 325 16.07 -11.53 -8.37
CA LEU A 325 15.40 -10.39 -9.02
C LEU A 325 14.45 -10.92 -10.09
N VAL A 326 13.26 -10.37 -10.17
CA VAL A 326 12.25 -10.75 -11.17
C VAL A 326 12.08 -9.59 -12.14
N TYR A 327 12.15 -9.90 -13.42
CA TYR A 327 11.97 -8.96 -14.52
C TYR A 327 10.87 -9.46 -15.45
N GLU A 328 10.29 -8.52 -16.20
CA GLU A 328 9.49 -8.86 -17.37
C GLU A 328 10.31 -9.73 -18.34
N PHE A 329 9.67 -10.78 -18.87
CA PHE A 329 10.32 -11.65 -19.85
C PHE A 329 10.39 -10.97 -21.21
N MET A 330 11.59 -10.90 -21.79
CA MET A 330 11.86 -10.30 -23.09
C MET A 330 11.91 -11.41 -24.17
N PRO A 331 10.82 -11.67 -24.90
CA PRO A 331 10.70 -12.86 -25.76
C PRO A 331 11.64 -12.85 -26.96
N ASN A 332 12.08 -11.67 -27.42
CA ASN A 332 12.98 -11.53 -28.56
C ASN A 332 14.46 -11.51 -28.16
N GLY A 333 14.78 -11.71 -26.88
CA GLY A 333 16.16 -11.83 -26.40
C GLY A 333 16.95 -10.52 -26.50
N SER A 334 18.27 -10.64 -26.57
CA SER A 334 19.19 -9.51 -26.68
C SER A 334 19.43 -9.08 -28.12
N LEU A 335 19.71 -7.79 -28.33
CA LEU A 335 19.91 -7.22 -29.66
C LEU A 335 21.13 -7.82 -30.38
N ASP A 336 22.20 -8.13 -29.66
CA ASP A 336 23.40 -8.76 -30.23
C ASP A 336 23.10 -10.14 -30.88
N ALA A 337 22.19 -10.92 -30.29
CA ALA A 337 21.76 -12.20 -30.84
C ALA A 337 21.08 -12.03 -32.21
N LEU A 338 20.35 -10.93 -32.42
CA LEU A 338 19.72 -10.61 -33.72
C LEU A 338 20.70 -9.97 -34.71
N LEU A 339 21.70 -9.22 -34.23
CA LEU A 339 22.68 -8.56 -35.09
C LEU A 339 23.77 -9.51 -35.59
N PHE A 340 24.21 -10.44 -34.74
CA PHE A 340 25.42 -11.24 -34.97
C PHE A 340 25.16 -12.75 -35.05
N GLY A 341 23.95 -13.21 -34.71
CA GLY A 341 23.64 -14.64 -34.51
C GLY A 341 24.23 -15.11 -33.19
N GLY A 342 23.38 -15.55 -32.25
CA GLY A 342 23.76 -15.80 -30.85
C GLY A 342 25.03 -16.63 -30.64
N CYS A 343 25.84 -16.24 -29.64
CA CYS A 343 27.10 -16.90 -29.30
C CYS A 343 26.90 -17.94 -28.18
N ALA A 344 26.85 -19.22 -28.54
CA ALA A 344 27.25 -20.30 -27.64
C ALA A 344 27.77 -21.50 -28.45
N GLY A 345 29.04 -21.43 -28.88
CA GLY A 345 29.83 -22.61 -29.24
C GLY A 345 29.74 -23.15 -30.68
N GLU A 346 28.87 -22.60 -31.53
CA GLU A 346 28.77 -23.00 -32.95
C GLU A 346 29.09 -21.81 -33.86
N THR A 347 29.68 -22.10 -35.03
CA THR A 347 30.09 -21.10 -36.03
C THR A 347 28.98 -20.08 -36.31
N PRO A 348 29.29 -18.77 -36.38
CA PRO A 348 28.27 -17.73 -36.54
C PRO A 348 27.48 -17.96 -37.83
N SER A 349 26.23 -18.40 -37.68
CA SER A 349 25.26 -18.43 -38.76
C SER A 349 24.66 -17.02 -38.91
N PRO A 350 24.57 -16.46 -40.12
CA PRO A 350 23.90 -15.18 -40.32
C PRO A 350 22.46 -15.25 -39.80
N PRO A 351 21.94 -14.16 -39.20
CA PRO A 351 20.58 -14.15 -38.67
C PRO A 351 19.58 -14.51 -39.78
N ALA A 352 18.62 -15.38 -39.45
CA ALA A 352 17.65 -15.91 -40.42
C ALA A 352 16.84 -14.82 -41.13
N THR A 353 16.74 -13.62 -40.52
CA THR A 353 16.16 -12.43 -41.15
C THR A 353 16.78 -11.17 -40.55
N PRO A 354 17.31 -10.23 -41.35
CA PRO A 354 17.85 -8.98 -40.82
C PRO A 354 16.73 -8.07 -40.30
N LEU A 355 17.05 -7.27 -39.26
CA LEU A 355 16.13 -6.26 -38.73
C LEU A 355 15.71 -5.26 -39.81
N THR A 356 14.40 -5.02 -39.91
CA THR A 356 13.84 -3.99 -40.79
C THR A 356 14.23 -2.60 -40.32
N TRP A 357 14.15 -1.61 -41.21
CA TRP A 357 14.43 -0.22 -40.83
C TRP A 357 13.52 0.28 -39.71
N GLU A 358 12.23 -0.06 -39.78
CA GLU A 358 11.24 0.29 -38.75
C GLU A 358 11.60 -0.29 -37.38
N GLN A 359 12.04 -1.55 -37.34
CA GLN A 359 12.52 -2.18 -36.10
C GLN A 359 13.77 -1.48 -35.56
N ARG A 360 14.73 -1.15 -36.43
CA ARG A 360 15.95 -0.42 -36.03
C ARG A 360 15.63 0.94 -35.41
N VAL A 361 14.73 1.71 -36.03
CA VAL A 361 14.29 3.01 -35.52
C VAL A 361 13.58 2.86 -34.18
N ARG A 362 12.73 1.84 -34.03
CA ARG A 362 12.05 1.54 -32.76
C ARG A 362 13.04 1.20 -31.65
N ILE A 363 14.02 0.35 -31.94
CA ILE A 363 15.07 -0.04 -30.99
C ILE A 363 15.89 1.16 -30.58
N LEU A 364 16.37 1.97 -31.54
CA LEU A 364 17.12 3.20 -31.28
C LEU A 364 16.34 4.16 -30.39
N ARG A 365 15.04 4.34 -30.67
CA ARG A 365 14.17 5.19 -29.85
C ARG A 365 14.06 4.66 -28.42
N GLY A 366 13.85 3.36 -28.23
CA GLY A 366 13.76 2.75 -26.89
C GLY A 366 15.04 2.93 -26.08
N VAL A 367 16.21 2.70 -26.69
CA VAL A 367 17.51 2.93 -26.04
C VAL A 367 17.71 4.40 -25.69
N ALA A 368 17.41 5.31 -26.62
CA ALA A 368 17.53 6.75 -26.38
C ALA A 368 16.59 7.23 -25.26
N SER A 369 15.33 6.79 -25.26
CA SER A 369 14.38 7.09 -24.17
C SER A 369 14.87 6.56 -22.82
N GLY A 370 15.43 5.34 -22.79
CA GLY A 370 16.02 4.79 -21.57
C GLY A 370 17.21 5.61 -21.06
N LEU A 371 18.07 6.11 -21.95
CA LEU A 371 19.19 6.98 -21.57
C LEU A 371 18.72 8.36 -21.08
N VAL A 372 17.74 8.98 -21.76
CA VAL A 372 17.15 10.25 -21.31
C VAL A 372 16.59 10.11 -19.89
N TYR A 373 15.83 9.04 -19.64
CA TYR A 373 15.29 8.77 -18.31
C TYR A 373 16.40 8.72 -17.23
N LEU A 374 17.48 7.96 -17.50
CA LEU A 374 18.60 7.81 -16.58
C LEU A 374 19.40 9.10 -16.38
N HIS A 375 19.54 9.90 -17.44
CA HIS A 375 20.40 11.07 -17.44
C HIS A 375 19.70 12.34 -16.93
N GLU A 376 18.38 12.45 -17.11
CA GLU A 376 17.64 13.71 -16.92
C GLU A 376 16.35 13.58 -16.10
N GLU A 377 15.62 12.47 -16.17
CA GLU A 377 14.28 12.36 -15.56
C GLU A 377 14.29 11.75 -14.15
N TRP A 378 15.32 10.98 -13.81
CA TRP A 378 15.48 10.40 -12.47
C TRP A 378 16.01 11.44 -11.46
N GLU A 379 15.79 11.23 -10.15
CA GLU A 379 16.24 12.14 -9.08
C GLU A 379 17.76 12.38 -9.09
N GLN A 380 18.52 11.37 -9.51
CA GLN A 380 19.98 11.43 -9.68
C GLN A 380 20.36 11.12 -11.13
N VAL A 381 21.45 11.72 -11.60
CA VAL A 381 22.02 11.39 -12.92
C VAL A 381 22.66 10.01 -12.84
N VAL A 382 22.12 9.03 -13.56
CA VAL A 382 22.65 7.67 -13.60
C VAL A 382 23.43 7.45 -14.90
N VAL A 383 24.75 7.35 -14.80
CA VAL A 383 25.59 6.93 -15.93
C VAL A 383 25.65 5.41 -15.96
N HIS A 384 25.19 4.77 -17.05
CA HIS A 384 25.06 3.32 -17.19
C HIS A 384 26.41 2.61 -17.32
N ARG A 385 27.34 3.17 -18.12
CA ARG A 385 28.76 2.74 -18.28
C ARG A 385 28.97 1.36 -18.92
N ASP A 386 27.92 0.75 -19.44
CA ASP A 386 27.96 -0.55 -20.13
C ASP A 386 26.85 -0.66 -21.17
N VAL A 387 26.59 0.43 -21.90
CA VAL A 387 25.68 0.40 -23.05
C VAL A 387 26.33 -0.43 -24.15
N LYS A 388 25.65 -1.49 -24.58
CA LYS A 388 26.09 -2.39 -25.66
C LYS A 388 24.93 -3.26 -26.14
N ALA A 389 25.05 -3.82 -27.35
CA ALA A 389 24.00 -4.63 -27.96
C ALA A 389 23.57 -5.84 -27.10
N SER A 390 24.48 -6.46 -26.32
CA SER A 390 24.12 -7.59 -25.44
C SER A 390 23.34 -7.18 -24.18
N ASN A 391 23.32 -5.89 -23.84
CA ASN A 391 22.59 -5.34 -22.70
C ASN A 391 21.26 -4.68 -23.12
N VAL A 392 20.95 -4.65 -24.42
CA VAL A 392 19.67 -4.21 -24.95
C VAL A 392 18.77 -5.42 -25.16
N LEU A 393 17.70 -5.53 -24.38
CA LEU A 393 16.72 -6.61 -24.47
C LEU A 393 15.47 -6.17 -25.22
N LEU A 394 14.84 -7.10 -25.93
CA LEU A 394 13.75 -6.82 -26.86
C LEU A 394 12.42 -7.47 -26.42
N GLY A 395 11.41 -6.63 -26.23
CA GLY A 395 10.03 -7.01 -25.96
C GLY A 395 9.33 -7.60 -27.19
N GLY A 396 8.11 -8.12 -27.00
CA GLY A 396 7.33 -8.77 -28.07
C GLY A 396 6.97 -7.86 -29.25
N ASP A 397 6.87 -6.57 -29.01
CA ASP A 397 6.63 -5.50 -29.99
C ASP A 397 7.92 -4.97 -30.66
N MET A 398 9.07 -5.58 -30.36
CA MET A 398 10.42 -5.10 -30.70
C MET A 398 10.78 -3.76 -30.02
N GLY A 399 10.10 -3.40 -28.93
CA GLY A 399 10.50 -2.34 -28.03
C GLY A 399 11.78 -2.72 -27.28
N ALA A 400 12.74 -1.80 -27.23
CA ALA A 400 14.03 -2.02 -26.60
C ALA A 400 14.05 -1.52 -25.15
N ARG A 401 14.62 -2.33 -24.25
CA ARG A 401 14.87 -1.97 -22.85
C ARG A 401 16.35 -2.15 -22.54
N LEU A 402 16.93 -1.13 -21.91
CA LEU A 402 18.31 -1.17 -21.46
C LEU A 402 18.39 -1.91 -20.11
N GLY A 403 19.30 -2.88 -20.01
CA GLY A 403 19.47 -3.69 -18.82
C GLY A 403 20.93 -3.79 -18.37
N VAL A 404 21.15 -4.48 -17.24
CA VAL A 404 22.48 -4.77 -16.67
C VAL A 404 23.21 -3.53 -16.15
N PHE A 405 22.67 -2.96 -15.07
CA PHE A 405 23.21 -1.79 -14.36
C PHE A 405 24.39 -2.10 -13.42
N GLY A 406 25.08 -3.23 -13.58
CA GLY A 406 26.12 -3.69 -12.64
C GLY A 406 27.36 -2.79 -12.53
N LEU A 407 27.51 -1.84 -13.47
CA LEU A 407 28.59 -0.84 -13.48
C LEU A 407 28.07 0.60 -13.38
N ALA A 408 26.75 0.79 -13.31
CA ALA A 408 26.10 2.09 -13.31
C ALA A 408 26.46 2.87 -12.06
N ARG A 409 26.48 4.20 -12.17
CA ARG A 409 26.80 5.10 -11.06
C ARG A 409 25.83 6.28 -11.02
N PRO A 410 25.21 6.54 -9.85
CA PRO A 410 24.42 7.73 -9.65
C PRO A 410 25.31 8.92 -9.25
N TYR A 411 24.91 10.11 -9.66
CA TYR A 411 25.52 11.40 -9.33
C TYR A 411 24.43 12.43 -9.05
N GLU A 412 24.72 13.41 -8.20
CA GLU A 412 23.82 14.57 -8.03
C GLU A 412 23.85 15.47 -9.27
N HIS A 413 22.70 16.09 -9.56
CA HIS A 413 22.57 17.04 -10.66
C HIS A 413 23.50 18.24 -10.45
N GLY A 414 24.41 18.47 -11.41
CA GLY A 414 25.36 19.59 -11.37
C GLY A 414 26.64 19.31 -10.57
N ALA A 415 26.83 18.11 -10.02
CA ALA A 415 28.05 17.74 -9.33
C ALA A 415 29.23 17.47 -10.29
N ASP A 416 30.44 17.86 -9.88
CA ASP A 416 31.65 17.60 -10.64
C ASP A 416 32.01 16.11 -10.62
N GLN A 417 32.15 15.51 -11.80
CA GLN A 417 32.41 14.07 -11.92
C GLN A 417 33.86 13.74 -11.52
N ALA A 418 33.99 13.07 -10.37
CA ALA A 418 35.27 12.52 -9.90
C ALA A 418 35.80 11.44 -10.86
N THR A 419 37.13 11.29 -10.93
CA THR A 419 37.75 10.22 -11.72
C THR A 419 37.28 8.86 -11.25
N THR A 420 36.82 8.04 -12.18
CA THR A 420 36.28 6.71 -11.91
C THR A 420 37.22 5.63 -12.40
N ARG A 421 37.08 4.41 -11.85
CA ARG A 421 37.76 3.25 -12.42
C ARG A 421 37.21 3.02 -13.84
N VAL A 422 38.10 3.01 -14.84
CA VAL A 422 37.75 2.69 -16.24
C VAL A 422 37.19 1.27 -16.27
N VAL A 423 35.91 1.17 -16.61
CA VAL A 423 35.13 -0.08 -16.76
C VAL A 423 34.17 0.10 -17.92
N GLY A 424 33.87 -0.98 -18.64
CA GLY A 424 33.05 -0.98 -19.85
C GLY A 424 33.54 -2.04 -20.84
N MET A 425 32.75 -2.33 -21.88
CA MET A 425 33.14 -3.31 -22.90
C MET A 425 34.07 -2.70 -23.95
N LEU A 426 35.20 -3.37 -24.21
CA LEU A 426 36.16 -2.95 -25.25
C LEU A 426 35.45 -2.87 -26.61
N GLY A 427 35.58 -1.73 -27.30
CA GLY A 427 34.90 -1.45 -28.57
C GLY A 427 33.63 -0.58 -28.45
N TYR A 428 33.04 -0.48 -27.25
CA TYR A 428 31.91 0.41 -26.95
C TYR A 428 32.31 1.61 -26.07
N MET A 429 33.52 1.58 -25.47
CA MET A 429 33.99 2.66 -24.61
C MET A 429 34.34 3.91 -25.40
N ALA A 430 33.80 5.05 -24.96
CA ALA A 430 34.16 6.36 -25.47
C ALA A 430 35.66 6.66 -25.28
N PRO A 431 36.35 7.24 -26.27
CA PRO A 431 37.79 7.48 -26.20
C PRO A 431 38.18 8.39 -25.03
N GLU A 432 37.37 9.40 -24.72
CA GLU A 432 37.59 10.31 -23.58
C GLU A 432 37.55 9.60 -22.22
N LEU A 433 36.77 8.51 -22.09
CA LEU A 433 36.75 7.70 -20.87
C LEU A 433 38.11 7.02 -20.64
N THR A 434 38.74 6.55 -21.72
CA THR A 434 40.05 5.87 -21.63
C THR A 434 41.20 6.84 -21.31
N VAL A 435 41.03 8.13 -21.64
CA VAL A 435 42.03 9.18 -21.42
C VAL A 435 41.85 9.85 -20.06
N THR A 436 40.60 10.18 -19.69
CA THR A 436 40.30 11.00 -18.50
C THR A 436 39.90 10.17 -17.28
N GLY A 437 39.48 8.91 -17.48
CA GLY A 437 38.87 8.09 -16.43
C GLY A 437 37.50 8.59 -15.96
N LYS A 438 36.93 9.63 -16.58
CA LYS A 438 35.64 10.21 -16.19
C LYS A 438 34.54 9.64 -17.07
N ALA A 439 33.57 8.98 -16.45
CA ALA A 439 32.38 8.50 -17.14
C ALA A 439 31.28 9.56 -17.02
N THR A 440 30.78 10.01 -18.17
CA THR A 440 29.77 11.07 -18.30
C THR A 440 28.54 10.54 -19.02
N THR A 441 27.46 11.31 -19.03
CA THR A 441 26.29 11.03 -19.89
C THR A 441 26.69 10.95 -21.37
N ALA A 442 27.63 11.78 -21.82
CA ALA A 442 28.17 11.72 -23.18
C ALA A 442 28.90 10.40 -23.49
N THR A 443 29.56 9.79 -22.49
CA THR A 443 30.20 8.48 -22.69
C THR A 443 29.19 7.34 -22.88
N ASP A 444 27.98 7.46 -22.32
CA ASP A 444 26.88 6.53 -22.60
C ASP A 444 26.23 6.79 -23.97
N VAL A 445 26.17 8.04 -24.42
CA VAL A 445 25.61 8.41 -25.74
C VAL A 445 26.52 7.97 -26.89
N PHE A 446 27.84 7.96 -26.68
CA PHE A 446 28.80 7.43 -27.65
C PHE A 446 28.65 5.92 -27.87
N ALA A 447 28.39 5.19 -26.79
CA ALA A 447 28.30 3.73 -26.74
C ALA A 447 26.99 3.22 -27.35
#